data_AF-A0A3B4B295-F1
#
_entry.id   AF-A0A3B4B295-F1
#
_cell.length_a   1.000
_cell.length_b   1.000
_cell.length_c   1.000
_cell.angle_alpha   90.00
_cell.angle_beta   90.00
_cell.angle_gamma   90.00
#
_symmetry.space_group_name_H-M   'P 1'
#
loop_
_entity.id
_entity.type
_entity.pdbx_description
1 polymer ?
#
loop_
_entity_poly.entity_id
_entity_poly.type
_entity_poly.pdbx_seq_one_letter_code
_entity_poly.pdbx_strand_id
1 'polypeptide(L)' 'MAASSVCLQRAARRAMRPSLVVILGATGTGKSKLAIELCQRLHGEVISADSIFMHFYTD' A
#
# COMPACT_ATOMS: atom_id res chain seq x y z
N MET A 1 -32.97 -11.03 11.42
CA MET A 1 -32.07 -11.85 10.58
C MET A 1 -31.26 -11.04 9.56
N ALA A 2 -31.81 -10.04 8.85
CA ALA A 2 -31.05 -9.26 7.86
C ALA A 2 -29.94 -8.34 8.46
N ALA A 3 -30.10 -7.83 9.69
CA ALA A 3 -29.07 -6.98 10.32
C ALA A 3 -27.77 -7.76 10.66
N SER A 4 -27.89 -9.01 11.13
CA SER A 4 -26.74 -9.86 11.44
C SER A 4 -25.94 -10.22 10.18
N SER A 5 -26.59 -10.47 9.05
CA SER A 5 -25.89 -10.78 7.79
C SER A 5 -25.10 -9.57 7.27
N VAL A 6 -25.63 -8.35 7.40
CA VAL A 6 -24.91 -7.11 7.03
C VAL A 6 -23.68 -6.88 7.91
N CYS A 7 -23.80 -7.08 9.23
CA CYS A 7 -22.66 -6.96 10.16
C CYS A 7 -21.56 -8.00 9.85
N LEU A 8 -21.93 -9.27 9.64
CA LEU A 8 -21.01 -10.34 9.27
C LEU A 8 -20.33 -10.09 7.92
N GLN A 9 -21.10 -9.65 6.91
CA GLN A 9 -20.54 -9.28 5.60
C GLN A 9 -19.58 -8.10 5.68
N ARG A 10 -19.87 -7.08 6.51
CA ARG A 10 -18.96 -5.94 6.72
C ARG A 10 -17.68 -6.36 7.44
N ALA A 11 -17.78 -7.20 8.47
CA ALA A 11 -16.62 -7.73 9.17
C ALA A 11 -15.74 -8.60 8.26
N ALA A 12 -16.36 -9.52 7.50
CA ALA A 12 -15.68 -10.34 6.51
C ALA A 12 -15.00 -9.49 5.43
N ARG A 13 -15.69 -8.47 4.89
CA ARG A 13 -15.10 -7.53 3.93
C ARG A 13 -13.92 -6.73 4.50
N ARG A 14 -13.95 -6.41 5.79
CA ARG A 14 -12.81 -5.76 6.48
C ARG A 14 -11.64 -6.73 6.62
N ALA A 15 -11.91 -7.97 7.00
CA ALA A 15 -10.88 -9.01 7.12
C ALA A 15 -10.23 -9.37 5.76
N MET A 16 -10.99 -9.25 4.66
CA MET A 16 -10.50 -9.54 3.31
C MET A 16 -9.76 -8.37 2.64
N ARG A 17 -9.66 -7.19 3.26
CA ARG A 17 -8.91 -6.08 2.68
C ARG A 17 -7.44 -6.18 3.09
N PRO A 18 -6.50 -6.19 2.13
CA PRO A 18 -5.09 -6.15 2.46
C PRO A 18 -4.79 -4.86 3.22
N SER A 19 -3.91 -4.96 4.22
CA SER A 19 -3.40 -3.78 4.93
C SER A 19 -2.51 -2.99 3.98
N LEU A 20 -2.77 -1.70 3.84
CA LEU A 20 -2.05 -0.80 2.94
C LEU A 20 -1.45 0.35 3.74
N VAL A 21 -0.15 0.59 3.55
CA VAL A 21 0.57 1.73 4.12
C VAL A 21 0.98 2.66 2.98
N VAL A 22 0.70 3.95 3.13
CA VAL A 22 1.05 4.97 2.14
C VAL A 22 2.03 5.97 2.77
N ILE A 23 3.20 6.15 2.17
CA ILE A 23 4.24 7.08 2.64
C ILE A 23 4.24 8.30 1.72
N LEU A 24 3.76 9.43 2.24
CA LEU A 24 3.67 10.70 1.53
C LEU A 24 4.76 11.67 1.98
N GLY A 25 5.09 12.65 1.13
CA GLY A 25 6.05 13.72 1.46
C GLY A 25 6.77 14.30 0.25
N ALA A 26 7.45 15.43 0.45
CA ALA A 26 8.21 16.14 -0.59
C ALA A 26 9.37 15.29 -1.16
N THR A 27 9.86 15.63 -2.35
CA THR A 27 11.03 14.97 -2.97
C THR A 27 12.25 15.12 -2.06
N GLY A 28 13.08 14.08 -1.95
CA GLY A 28 14.30 14.10 -1.14
C GLY A 28 14.13 13.86 0.37
N THR A 29 12.91 13.71 0.90
CA THR A 29 12.67 13.49 2.35
C THR A 29 12.94 12.05 2.85
N GLY A 30 13.49 11.17 2.00
CA GLY A 30 13.84 9.80 2.40
C GLY A 30 12.69 8.78 2.42
N LYS A 31 11.55 9.06 1.76
CA LYS A 31 10.39 8.14 1.67
C LYS A 31 10.78 6.72 1.24
N SER A 32 11.63 6.58 0.23
CA SER A 32 12.07 5.27 -0.27
C SER A 32 12.88 4.50 0.78
N LYS A 33 13.74 5.19 1.54
CA LYS A 33 14.51 4.58 2.63
C LYS A 33 13.57 4.03 3.72
N LEU A 34 12.57 4.82 4.11
CA LEU A 34 11.56 4.40 5.09
C LEU A 34 10.70 3.23 4.58
N ALA A 35 10.31 3.26 3.30
CA ALA A 35 9.51 2.20 2.69
C ALA A 35 10.23 0.84 2.73
N ILE A 36 11.53 0.81 2.40
CA ILE A 36 12.35 -0.40 2.41
C ILE A 36 12.49 -0.95 3.84
N GLU A 37 12.78 -0.10 4.83
CA GLU A 37 12.91 -0.52 6.23
C GLU A 37 11.60 -1.13 6.77
N LEU A 38 10.46 -0.51 6.45
CA LEU A 38 9.14 -1.03 6.83
C LEU A 38 8.83 -2.35 6.11
N CYS A 39 9.15 -2.45 4.82
CA CYS A 39 8.97 -3.67 4.04
C CYS A 39 9.72 -4.86 4.65
N GLN A 40 10.96 -4.67 5.07
CA GLN A 40 11.78 -5.70 5.70
C GLN A 40 11.20 -6.15 7.05
N ARG A 41 10.68 -5.22 7.85
CA ARG A 41 10.09 -5.52 9.18
C ARG A 41 8.72 -6.18 9.11
N LEU A 42 7.91 -5.77 8.13
CA LEU A 42 6.53 -6.22 7.98
C LEU A 42 6.39 -7.39 7.00
N HIS A 43 7.50 -7.84 6.40
CA HIS A 43 7.49 -8.84 5.32
C HIS A 43 6.50 -8.47 4.21
N GLY A 44 6.44 -7.19 3.88
CA GLY A 44 5.53 -6.62 2.88
C GLY A 44 6.18 -6.48 1.51
N GLU A 45 5.53 -5.68 0.66
CA GLU A 45 6.03 -5.29 -0.65
C GLU A 45 5.98 -3.76 -0.79
N VAL A 46 6.99 -3.17 -1.42
CA VAL A 46 7.01 -1.74 -1.74
C VAL A 46 6.57 -1.54 -3.18
N ILE A 47 5.50 -0.76 -3.36
CA ILE A 47 5.05 -0.33 -4.69
C ILE A 47 5.37 1.16 -4.84
N SER A 48 6.11 1.52 -5.89
CA SER A 48 6.36 2.92 -6.21
C SER A 48 5.08 3.58 -6.71
N ALA A 49 4.69 4.69 -6.08
CA ALA A 49 3.57 5.53 -6.50
C ALA A 49 4.01 6.83 -7.18
N ASP A 50 5.32 6.96 -7.50
CA ASP A 50 5.85 8.13 -8.18
C ASP A 50 5.50 8.09 -9.66
N SER A 51 5.04 9.22 -10.21
CA SER A 51 4.64 9.35 -11.61
C SER A 51 5.83 9.55 -12.57
N ILE A 52 7.07 9.44 -12.07
CA ILE A 52 8.28 9.71 -12.85
C ILE A 52 8.57 8.53 -13.80
N PHE A 53 7.99 8.67 -15.00
CA PHE A 53 8.35 8.22 -16.35
C PHE A 53 9.01 6.85 -16.57
N MET A 54 8.24 5.96 -17.20
CA MET A 54 8.75 4.86 -18.02
C MET A 54 9.13 5.40 -19.41
N HIS A 55 10.36 5.90 -19.58
CA HIS A 55 10.92 6.13 -20.92
C HIS A 55 11.56 4.83 -21.42
N PHE A 56 10.75 3.92 -21.95
CA PHE A 56 11.27 2.88 -22.84
C PHE A 56 11.38 3.47 -24.26
N TYR A 57 12.49 4.12 -24.60
CA TYR A 57 13.07 4.04 -25.94
C TYR A 57 14.43 4.79 -26.01
N THR A 58 15.38 4.16 -26.74
CA THR A 58 16.72 4.63 -27.19
C THR A 58 17.76 4.86 -26.09
N ASP A 59 18.84 4.08 -25.94
CA ASP A 59 19.61 3.27 -26.91
C ASP A 59 19.43 1.75 -26.88
#